data_AF-A0A382NJ78-F1
#
_entry.id   AF-A0A382NJ78-F1
#
_cell.length_a   1.000
_cell.length_b   1.000
_cell.length_c   1.000
_cell.angle_alpha   90.00
_cell.angle_beta   90.00
_cell.angle_gamma   90.00
#
_symmetry.space_group_name_H-M   'P 1'
#
loop_
_entity.id
_entity.type
_entity.pdbx_description
1 polymer ?
#
loop_
_entity_poly.entity_id
_entity_poly.type
_entity_poly.pdbx_seq_one_letter_code
_entity_poly.pdbx_strand_id
1 'polypeptide(L)'
;MASFIKYFTNPNGEINDPIVQKRARKNRLIVSLRLGDWNNISGKQNRRAETRQSFAALRALGEKPDRPYLKIPQTKRKIKRYIHSLDWNHPWGAGSHFSHLIFFLKNNDEMFKYHNYDALELIDFAFKEVNKYRQADGAWYDRSASDAQKVNGAMKMVTSYMASEREDLNNRKRLIDLCLALKSNPDACNNFNLVLVLYFCSQNSNYRKSEIKDFILDRLQIYKCYYWPEKGGFSFFEKKANKNYYDANISKGLAEPDIHGTHLFLWGITLISKILKLEDSIQLNMPIS
;
A
#
# COMPACT_ATOMS: atom_id res chain seq x y z
N MET A 1 14.93 3.48 18.78
CA MET A 1 14.01 3.74 17.65
C MET A 1 12.56 3.41 18.01
N ALA A 2 12.24 2.19 18.48
CA ALA A 2 10.86 1.80 18.80
C ALA A 2 10.16 2.71 19.83
N SER A 3 10.84 3.11 20.91
CA SER A 3 10.30 4.04 21.91
C SER A 3 9.88 5.39 21.33
N PHE A 4 10.59 5.87 20.30
CA PHE A 4 10.25 7.12 19.61
C PHE A 4 8.96 6.98 18.80
N ILE A 5 8.74 5.85 18.12
CA ILE A 5 7.48 5.58 17.42
C ILE A 5 6.32 5.47 18.43
N LYS A 6 6.54 4.71 19.52
CA LYS A 6 5.53 4.47 20.57
C LYS A 6 5.11 5.77 21.29
N TYR A 7 6.01 6.76 21.39
CA TYR A 7 5.70 8.08 21.95
C TYR A 7 4.50 8.77 21.28
N PHE A 8 4.25 8.49 19.99
CA PHE A 8 3.11 9.05 19.25
C PHE A 8 1.80 8.26 19.42
N THR A 9 1.77 7.25 20.29
CA THR A 9 0.58 6.42 20.52
C THR A 9 -0.46 7.17 21.35
N ASN A 10 -1.70 7.19 20.88
CA ASN A 10 -2.82 7.76 21.63
C ASN A 10 -3.66 6.69 22.35
N PRO A 11 -4.61 7.08 23.23
CA PRO A 11 -5.36 6.12 24.01
C PRO A 11 -6.17 5.09 23.21
N ASN A 12 -6.50 5.39 21.95
CA ASN A 12 -7.28 4.53 21.05
C ASN A 12 -6.40 3.60 20.18
N GLY A 13 -5.08 3.58 20.42
CA GLY A 13 -4.12 2.79 19.65
C GLY A 13 -3.77 3.34 18.25
N GLU A 14 -4.15 4.58 17.95
CA GLU A 14 -3.57 5.29 16.79
C GLU A 14 -2.14 5.72 17.13
N ILE A 15 -1.24 5.64 16.15
CA ILE A 15 0.11 6.19 16.22
C ILE A 15 0.22 7.19 15.07
N ASN A 16 0.33 8.48 15.39
CA ASN A 16 0.39 9.54 14.39
C ASN A 16 1.09 10.79 14.94
N ASP A 17 1.78 11.53 14.07
CA ASP A 17 2.50 12.73 14.46
C ASP A 17 1.55 13.94 14.53
N PRO A 18 1.38 14.60 15.71
CA PRO A 18 0.53 15.78 15.82
C PRO A 18 1.03 16.97 14.97
N ILE A 19 2.33 17.07 14.69
CA ILE A 19 2.91 18.12 13.84
C ILE A 19 2.47 17.91 12.39
N VAL A 20 2.52 16.68 11.89
CA VAL A 20 2.00 16.33 10.55
C VAL A 20 0.52 16.68 10.46
N GLN A 21 -0.27 16.30 11.47
CA GLN A 21 -1.71 16.61 11.51
C GLN A 21 -2.01 18.12 11.52
N LYS A 22 -1.20 18.91 12.22
CA LYS A 22 -1.32 20.37 12.26
C LYS A 22 -0.95 20.99 10.91
N ARG A 23 0.18 20.60 10.31
CA ARG A 23 0.67 21.13 9.03
C ARG A 23 -0.25 20.78 7.86
N ALA A 24 -0.86 19.59 7.88
CA ALA A 24 -1.78 19.15 6.84
C ALA A 24 -3.13 19.88 6.85
N ARG A 25 -3.53 20.54 7.95
CA ARG A 25 -4.91 21.05 8.15
C ARG A 25 -5.36 22.01 7.03
N LYS A 26 -4.51 22.98 6.66
CA LYS A 26 -4.84 23.96 5.61
C LYS A 26 -4.97 23.28 4.24
N ASN A 27 -4.01 22.42 3.90
CA ASN A 27 -4.00 21.72 2.62
C ASN A 27 -5.18 20.76 2.49
N ARG A 28 -5.52 20.01 3.55
CA ARG A 28 -6.70 19.14 3.57
C ARG A 28 -7.98 19.91 3.29
N LEU A 29 -8.17 21.08 3.91
CA LEU A 29 -9.35 21.92 3.65
C LEU A 29 -9.41 22.36 2.18
N ILE A 30 -8.29 22.81 1.63
CA ILE A 30 -8.19 23.24 0.22
C ILE A 30 -8.49 22.06 -0.73
N VAL A 31 -7.91 20.89 -0.46
CA VAL A 31 -8.12 19.68 -1.27
C VAL A 31 -9.58 19.22 -1.20
N SER A 32 -10.17 19.19 0.00
CA SER A 32 -11.59 18.85 0.18
C SER A 32 -12.52 19.79 -0.58
N LEU A 33 -12.26 21.10 -0.54
CA LEU A 33 -13.02 22.09 -1.30
C LEU A 33 -12.89 21.88 -2.82
N ARG A 34 -11.67 21.62 -3.32
CA ARG A 34 -11.41 21.46 -4.76
C ARG A 34 -12.00 20.18 -5.33
N LEU A 35 -11.94 19.09 -4.59
CA LEU A 35 -12.39 17.77 -5.05
C LEU A 35 -13.83 17.44 -4.65
N GLY A 36 -14.46 18.27 -3.81
CA GLY A 36 -15.77 17.96 -3.22
C GLY A 36 -15.75 16.76 -2.25
N ASP A 37 -14.55 16.29 -1.85
CA ASP A 37 -14.39 15.14 -0.95
C ASP A 37 -14.10 15.58 0.49
N TRP A 38 -15.10 15.40 1.35
CA TRP A 38 -15.06 15.79 2.75
C TRP A 38 -14.63 14.66 3.69
N ASN A 39 -14.40 13.45 3.16
CA ASN A 39 -14.20 12.24 3.97
C ASN A 39 -12.94 12.28 4.85
N ASN A 40 -11.95 13.13 4.50
CA ASN A 40 -10.70 13.25 5.23
C ASN A 40 -10.45 14.63 5.84
N ILE A 41 -11.45 15.52 5.94
CA ILE A 41 -11.24 16.87 6.49
C ILE A 41 -10.66 16.85 7.91
N SER A 42 -11.08 15.86 8.71
CA SER A 42 -10.58 15.63 10.08
C SER A 42 -9.23 14.92 10.15
N GLY A 43 -8.62 14.55 9.02
CA GLY A 43 -7.35 13.81 8.94
C GLY A 43 -7.45 12.35 9.37
N LYS A 44 -8.65 11.79 9.51
CA LYS A 44 -8.88 10.43 10.00
C LYS A 44 -8.23 9.37 9.10
N GLN A 45 -8.25 9.55 7.79
CA GLN A 45 -7.62 8.61 6.86
C GLN A 45 -6.09 8.68 6.97
N ASN A 46 -5.54 9.89 7.10
CA ASN A 46 -4.09 10.11 7.26
C ASN A 46 -3.59 9.47 8.57
N ARG A 47 -4.27 9.69 9.70
CA ARG A 47 -3.91 9.04 10.98
C ARG A 47 -3.93 7.52 10.88
N ARG A 48 -4.92 6.94 10.21
CA ARG A 48 -5.00 5.49 10.00
C ARG A 48 -3.81 4.99 9.18
N ALA A 49 -3.41 5.72 8.15
CA ALA A 49 -2.29 5.37 7.30
C ALA A 49 -0.94 5.49 8.04
N GLU A 50 -0.74 6.58 8.81
CA GLU A 50 0.40 6.74 9.74
C GLU A 50 0.46 5.60 10.77
N THR A 51 -0.70 5.23 11.33
CA THR A 51 -0.79 4.14 12.31
C THR A 51 -0.36 2.81 11.68
N ARG A 52 -0.84 2.51 10.47
CA ARG A 52 -0.41 1.30 9.75
C ARG A 52 1.10 1.27 9.53
N GLN A 53 1.67 2.36 9.03
CA GLN A 53 3.12 2.46 8.80
C GLN A 53 3.90 2.29 10.11
N SER A 54 3.40 2.85 11.21
CA SER A 54 4.01 2.71 12.53
C SER A 54 3.97 1.27 13.06
N PHE A 55 2.85 0.57 12.86
CA PHE A 55 2.71 -0.85 13.22
C PHE A 55 3.71 -1.71 12.41
N ALA A 56 3.80 -1.50 11.10
CA ALA A 56 4.74 -2.22 10.24
C ALA A 56 6.20 -1.92 10.63
N ALA A 57 6.53 -0.66 10.90
CA ALA A 57 7.87 -0.25 11.34
C ALA A 57 8.25 -0.87 12.70
N LEU A 58 7.33 -0.90 13.66
CA LEU A 58 7.57 -1.58 14.94
C LEU A 58 7.82 -3.08 14.72
N ARG A 59 6.99 -3.75 13.91
CA ARG A 59 7.19 -5.17 13.59
C ARG A 59 8.54 -5.42 12.93
N ALA A 60 9.00 -4.53 12.05
CA ALA A 60 10.33 -4.61 11.43
C ALA A 60 11.48 -4.45 12.43
N LEU A 61 11.24 -3.79 13.57
CA LEU A 61 12.19 -3.66 14.67
C LEU A 61 12.09 -4.81 15.68
N GLY A 62 11.28 -5.84 15.42
CA GLY A 62 11.02 -6.93 16.38
C GLY A 62 10.13 -6.50 17.56
N GLU A 63 9.41 -5.39 17.41
CA GLU A 63 8.63 -4.73 18.45
C GLU A 63 7.13 -4.74 18.10
N LYS A 64 6.28 -4.53 19.10
CA LYS A 64 4.83 -4.37 18.91
C LYS A 64 4.33 -3.05 19.48
N PRO A 65 3.21 -2.49 18.97
CA PRO A 65 2.55 -1.35 19.58
C PRO A 65 2.09 -1.65 21.01
N ASP A 66 1.94 -0.60 21.82
CA ASP A 66 1.50 -0.76 23.21
C ASP A 66 0.00 -1.11 23.31
N ARG A 67 -0.78 -0.79 22.28
CA ARG A 67 -2.23 -0.99 22.23
C ARG A 67 -2.70 -1.48 20.86
N PRO A 68 -3.76 -2.29 20.79
CA PRO A 68 -4.39 -2.66 19.53
C PRO A 68 -5.08 -1.44 18.88
N TYR A 69 -5.25 -1.49 17.55
CA TYR A 69 -5.99 -0.45 16.84
C TYR A 69 -7.48 -0.79 16.80
N LEU A 70 -8.30 -0.05 17.55
CA LEU A 70 -9.72 -0.39 17.73
C LEU A 70 -10.69 0.36 16.80
N LYS A 71 -10.20 1.31 15.99
CA LYS A 71 -11.03 2.11 15.07
C LYS A 71 -11.32 1.40 13.73
N ILE A 72 -11.64 0.11 13.81
CA ILE A 72 -12.04 -0.75 12.69
C ILE A 72 -13.41 -1.40 12.95
N PRO A 73 -14.17 -1.73 11.89
CA PRO A 73 -15.37 -2.55 12.03
C PRO A 73 -15.03 -3.97 12.52
N GLN A 74 -15.64 -4.39 13.63
CA GLN A 74 -15.39 -5.69 14.31
C GLN A 74 -16.59 -6.65 14.23
N THR A 75 -17.51 -6.45 13.27
CA THR A 75 -18.62 -7.39 13.01
C THR A 75 -18.91 -7.45 11.51
N LYS A 76 -19.41 -8.59 11.01
CA LYS A 76 -19.80 -8.77 9.59
C LYS A 76 -20.71 -7.63 9.09
N ARG A 77 -21.73 -7.26 9.88
CA ARG A 77 -22.63 -6.14 9.55
C ARG A 77 -21.89 -4.80 9.42
N LYS A 78 -20.94 -4.51 10.31
CA LYS A 78 -20.13 -3.27 10.25
C LYS A 78 -19.12 -3.32 9.09
N ILE A 79 -18.51 -4.46 8.82
CA ILE A 79 -17.58 -4.68 7.70
C ILE A 79 -18.29 -4.48 6.37
N LYS A 80 -19.44 -5.12 6.17
CA LYS A 80 -20.26 -4.96 4.96
C LYS A 80 -20.58 -3.50 4.69
N ARG A 81 -21.12 -2.79 5.71
CA ARG A 81 -21.42 -1.35 5.59
C ARG A 81 -20.17 -0.53 5.26
N TYR A 82 -19.04 -0.85 5.89
CA TYR A 82 -17.78 -0.15 5.64
C TYR A 82 -17.28 -0.36 4.20
N ILE A 83 -17.25 -1.60 3.69
CA ILE A 83 -16.80 -1.92 2.33
C ILE A 83 -17.68 -1.22 1.29
N HIS A 84 -19.00 -1.24 1.48
CA HIS A 84 -19.94 -0.59 0.56
C HIS A 84 -19.99 0.93 0.69
N SER A 85 -19.42 1.52 1.75
CA SER A 85 -19.30 2.98 1.87
C SER A 85 -18.00 3.52 1.28
N LEU A 86 -17.11 2.66 0.76
CA LEU A 86 -15.90 3.09 0.05
C LEU A 86 -16.25 3.48 -1.39
N ASP A 87 -15.56 4.47 -1.93
CA ASP A 87 -15.75 4.91 -3.30
C ASP A 87 -14.98 4.04 -4.29
N TRP A 88 -15.66 3.01 -4.81
CA TRP A 88 -15.11 2.07 -5.79
C TRP A 88 -15.03 2.61 -7.22
N ASN A 89 -15.44 3.88 -7.46
CA ASN A 89 -15.07 4.59 -8.68
C ASN A 89 -13.63 5.16 -8.58
N HIS A 90 -13.09 5.25 -7.37
CA HIS A 90 -11.70 5.61 -7.09
C HIS A 90 -10.96 4.42 -6.42
N PRO A 91 -10.66 3.35 -7.19
CA PRO A 91 -10.27 2.06 -6.65
C PRO A 91 -8.97 2.07 -5.83
N TRP A 92 -8.06 3.02 -6.08
CA TRP A 92 -6.86 3.20 -5.24
C TRP A 92 -7.22 3.56 -3.79
N GLY A 93 -8.15 4.51 -3.60
CA GLY A 93 -8.58 4.94 -2.27
C GLY A 93 -9.36 3.84 -1.55
N ALA A 94 -10.34 3.25 -2.23
CA ALA A 94 -11.13 2.14 -1.70
C ALA A 94 -10.25 0.94 -1.34
N GLY A 95 -9.37 0.51 -2.25
CA GLY A 95 -8.42 -0.58 -2.01
C GLY A 95 -7.49 -0.28 -0.83
N SER A 96 -6.98 0.95 -0.68
CA SER A 96 -6.14 1.31 0.46
C SER A 96 -6.89 1.19 1.79
N HIS A 97 -8.15 1.61 1.82
CA HIS A 97 -8.99 1.53 3.01
C HIS A 97 -9.43 0.10 3.36
N PHE A 98 -9.66 -0.74 2.34
CA PHE A 98 -9.85 -2.17 2.53
C PHE A 98 -8.58 -2.83 3.07
N SER A 99 -7.41 -2.52 2.51
CA SER A 99 -6.13 -3.04 2.97
C SER A 99 -5.83 -2.67 4.42
N HIS A 100 -6.18 -1.45 4.86
CA HIS A 100 -6.09 -1.07 6.27
C HIS A 100 -6.98 -1.94 7.17
N LEU A 101 -8.20 -2.26 6.74
CA LEU A 101 -9.10 -3.13 7.51
C LEU A 101 -8.47 -4.51 7.72
N ILE A 102 -8.02 -5.15 6.65
CA ILE A 102 -7.41 -6.48 6.71
C ILE A 102 -6.15 -6.47 7.59
N PHE A 103 -5.27 -5.49 7.37
CA PHE A 103 -4.04 -5.34 8.15
C PHE A 103 -4.32 -5.24 9.66
N PHE A 104 -5.25 -4.38 10.09
CA PHE A 104 -5.53 -4.23 11.52
C PHE A 104 -6.29 -5.41 12.12
N LEU A 105 -7.17 -6.08 11.37
CA LEU A 105 -7.80 -7.32 11.85
C LEU A 105 -6.74 -8.38 12.17
N LYS A 106 -5.81 -8.62 11.23
CA LYS A 106 -4.71 -9.58 11.40
C LYS A 106 -3.73 -9.18 12.50
N ASN A 107 -3.27 -7.91 12.53
CA ASN A 107 -2.30 -7.49 13.54
C ASN A 107 -2.89 -7.46 14.96
N ASN A 108 -4.17 -7.10 15.12
CA ASN A 108 -4.83 -7.17 16.43
C ASN A 108 -4.92 -8.62 16.94
N ASP A 109 -5.16 -9.57 16.04
CA ASP A 109 -5.19 -11.00 16.38
C ASP A 109 -3.78 -11.51 16.75
N GLU A 110 -2.80 -11.33 15.87
CA GLU A 110 -1.43 -11.85 16.06
C GLU A 110 -0.70 -11.23 17.25
N MET A 111 -0.76 -9.90 17.42
CA MET A 111 0.07 -9.19 18.39
C MET A 111 -0.58 -9.03 19.76
N PHE A 112 -1.91 -9.13 19.84
CA PHE A 112 -2.67 -8.85 21.06
C PHE A 112 -3.62 -9.97 21.46
N LYS A 113 -3.77 -11.03 20.64
CA LYS A 113 -4.74 -12.12 20.87
C LYS A 113 -6.13 -11.56 21.18
N TYR A 114 -6.55 -10.58 20.38
CA TYR A 114 -7.75 -9.81 20.67
C TYR A 114 -9.02 -10.62 20.39
N HIS A 115 -9.50 -11.38 21.37
CA HIS A 115 -10.59 -12.37 21.25
C HIS A 115 -12.02 -11.80 21.19
N ASN A 116 -12.20 -10.48 21.02
CA ASN A 116 -13.55 -9.89 20.93
C ASN A 116 -14.25 -10.17 19.58
N TYR A 117 -13.55 -10.77 18.62
CA TYR A 117 -14.09 -11.28 17.36
C TYR A 117 -13.17 -12.37 16.82
N ASP A 118 -13.70 -13.22 15.94
CA ASP A 118 -12.90 -14.15 15.14
C ASP A 118 -12.27 -13.39 13.95
N ALA A 119 -10.97 -13.14 14.00
CA ALA A 119 -10.28 -12.36 12.99
C ALA A 119 -10.28 -13.06 11.62
N LEU A 120 -10.11 -14.38 11.59
CA LEU A 120 -10.11 -15.17 10.36
C LEU A 120 -11.48 -15.11 9.69
N GLU A 121 -12.55 -15.35 10.46
CA GLU A 121 -13.92 -15.29 9.96
C GLU A 121 -14.27 -13.90 9.39
N LEU A 122 -13.84 -12.83 10.07
CA LEU A 122 -14.08 -11.46 9.60
C LEU A 122 -13.26 -11.11 8.35
N ILE A 123 -12.01 -11.59 8.25
CA ILE A 123 -11.17 -11.42 7.06
C ILE A 123 -11.78 -12.17 5.87
N ASP A 124 -12.19 -13.43 6.05
CA ASP A 124 -12.89 -14.21 5.02
C ASP A 124 -14.16 -13.51 4.52
N PHE A 125 -14.97 -13.04 5.46
CA PHE A 125 -16.17 -12.28 5.13
C PHE A 125 -15.84 -10.99 4.37
N ALA A 126 -14.80 -10.26 4.77
CA ALA A 126 -14.38 -9.03 4.09
C ALA A 126 -13.95 -9.30 2.64
N PHE A 127 -13.16 -10.35 2.39
CA PHE A 127 -12.77 -10.74 1.03
C PHE A 127 -13.98 -11.20 0.18
N LYS A 128 -14.91 -11.95 0.77
CA LYS A 128 -16.16 -12.32 0.10
C LYS A 128 -16.97 -11.09 -0.32
N GLU A 129 -17.12 -10.12 0.57
CA GLU A 129 -17.91 -8.92 0.30
C GLU A 129 -17.23 -7.97 -0.71
N VAL A 130 -15.92 -7.75 -0.61
CA VAL A 130 -15.20 -6.85 -1.54
C VAL A 130 -15.16 -7.40 -2.96
N ASN A 131 -15.17 -8.72 -3.14
CA ASN A 131 -15.16 -9.36 -4.45
C ASN A 131 -16.43 -9.12 -5.28
N LYS A 132 -17.47 -8.50 -4.71
CA LYS A 132 -18.61 -7.97 -5.47
C LYS A 132 -18.24 -6.83 -6.42
N TYR A 133 -17.15 -6.12 -6.14
CA TYR A 133 -16.59 -5.07 -6.99
C TYR A 133 -15.59 -5.61 -8.01
N ARG A 134 -15.41 -6.93 -8.07
CA ARG A 134 -14.42 -7.53 -8.95
C ARG A 134 -14.92 -7.60 -10.38
N GLN A 135 -14.09 -7.17 -11.32
CA GLN A 135 -14.45 -7.05 -12.73
C GLN A 135 -13.72 -8.08 -13.60
N ALA A 136 -14.10 -8.16 -14.88
CA ALA A 136 -13.61 -9.18 -15.82
C ALA A 136 -12.10 -9.06 -16.11
N ASP A 137 -11.53 -7.85 -16.01
CA ASP A 137 -10.09 -7.59 -16.09
C ASP A 137 -9.33 -7.99 -14.79
N GLY A 138 -10.05 -8.50 -13.80
CA GLY A 138 -9.51 -9.01 -12.54
C GLY A 138 -9.33 -7.94 -11.45
N ALA A 139 -9.47 -6.65 -11.78
CA ALA A 139 -9.37 -5.54 -10.84
C ALA A 139 -10.68 -5.31 -10.06
N TRP A 140 -10.65 -4.39 -9.09
CA TRP A 140 -11.80 -4.04 -8.25
C TRP A 140 -12.21 -2.59 -8.51
N TYR A 141 -13.42 -2.39 -9.04
CA TYR A 141 -14.03 -1.08 -9.27
C TYR A 141 -15.54 -1.24 -9.51
N ASP A 142 -16.29 -0.14 -9.42
CA ASP A 142 -17.75 -0.14 -9.64
C ASP A 142 -18.12 0.05 -11.12
N ARG A 143 -18.02 1.28 -11.66
CA ARG A 143 -18.45 1.60 -13.04
C ARG A 143 -17.32 1.58 -14.03
N SER A 144 -16.35 2.46 -13.84
CA SER A 144 -15.18 2.60 -14.70
C SER A 144 -14.04 3.23 -13.93
N ALA A 145 -12.83 2.90 -14.35
CA ALA A 145 -11.59 3.49 -13.86
C ALA A 145 -10.58 3.43 -15.01
N SER A 146 -9.60 4.33 -15.04
CA SER A 146 -8.49 4.19 -15.99
C SER A 146 -7.66 2.95 -15.64
N ASP A 147 -6.99 2.35 -16.63
CA ASP A 147 -6.17 1.16 -16.37
C ASP A 147 -5.09 1.42 -15.31
N ALA A 148 -4.49 2.61 -15.29
CA ALA A 148 -3.57 3.03 -14.23
C ALA A 148 -4.24 3.03 -12.85
N GLN A 149 -5.45 3.57 -12.71
CA GLN A 149 -6.20 3.51 -11.46
C GLN A 149 -6.57 2.08 -11.06
N LYS A 150 -6.93 1.23 -12.02
CA LYS A 150 -7.22 -0.19 -11.76
C LYS A 150 -6.00 -0.91 -11.21
N VAL A 151 -4.81 -0.73 -11.81
CA VAL A 151 -3.56 -1.33 -11.30
C VAL A 151 -3.19 -0.77 -9.93
N ASN A 152 -3.36 0.54 -9.72
CA ASN A 152 -3.11 1.18 -8.43
C ASN A 152 -4.03 0.63 -7.33
N GLY A 153 -5.31 0.40 -7.64
CA GLY A 153 -6.25 -0.30 -6.77
C GLY A 153 -5.87 -1.77 -6.55
N ALA A 154 -5.50 -2.48 -7.62
CA ALA A 154 -5.08 -3.87 -7.56
C ALA A 154 -3.84 -4.05 -6.67
N MET A 155 -2.87 -3.13 -6.71
CA MET A 155 -1.73 -3.12 -5.78
C MET A 155 -2.22 -3.11 -4.33
N LYS A 156 -3.18 -2.23 -3.99
CA LYS A 156 -3.73 -2.17 -2.63
C LYS A 156 -4.46 -3.45 -2.25
N MET A 157 -5.19 -4.05 -3.18
CA MET A 157 -5.85 -5.34 -2.95
C MET A 157 -4.83 -6.46 -2.71
N VAL A 158 -3.80 -6.56 -3.56
CA VAL A 158 -2.69 -7.52 -3.39
C VAL A 158 -1.98 -7.35 -2.05
N THR A 159 -1.69 -6.12 -1.61
CA THR A 159 -1.12 -5.91 -0.26
C THR A 159 -2.05 -6.38 0.86
N SER A 160 -3.36 -6.43 0.63
CA SER A 160 -4.31 -7.01 1.58
C SER A 160 -4.18 -8.54 1.64
N TYR A 161 -4.07 -9.19 0.48
CA TYR A 161 -3.80 -10.63 0.39
C TYR A 161 -2.49 -11.00 1.07
N MET A 162 -1.41 -10.24 0.81
CA MET A 162 -0.11 -10.41 1.46
C MET A 162 -0.21 -10.24 2.98
N ALA A 163 -0.85 -9.17 3.46
CA ALA A 163 -1.00 -8.91 4.90
C ALA A 163 -1.81 -10.00 5.62
N SER A 164 -2.75 -10.66 4.92
CA SER A 164 -3.51 -11.79 5.45
C SER A 164 -2.92 -13.16 5.11
N GLU A 165 -1.75 -13.22 4.47
CA GLU A 165 -1.06 -14.46 4.06
C GLU A 165 -1.95 -15.38 3.20
N ARG A 166 -2.74 -14.78 2.31
CA ARG A 166 -3.69 -15.51 1.45
C ARG A 166 -3.14 -15.74 0.06
N GLU A 167 -3.38 -16.95 -0.45
CA GLU A 167 -3.00 -17.36 -1.80
C GLU A 167 -4.20 -17.66 -2.72
N ASP A 168 -5.44 -17.48 -2.24
CA ASP A 168 -6.67 -17.79 -2.97
C ASP A 168 -7.12 -16.69 -3.95
N LEU A 169 -6.20 -15.80 -4.37
CA LEU A 169 -6.51 -14.80 -5.40
C LEU A 169 -6.78 -15.48 -6.75
N ASN A 170 -8.05 -15.49 -7.16
CA ASN A 170 -8.47 -15.93 -8.50
C ASN A 170 -8.11 -14.90 -9.59
N ASN A 171 -8.34 -15.19 -10.87
CA ASN A 171 -8.16 -14.28 -12.02
C ASN A 171 -6.79 -13.55 -12.12
N ARG A 172 -5.72 -14.13 -11.58
CA ARG A 172 -4.34 -13.57 -11.62
C ARG A 172 -3.89 -13.26 -13.05
N LYS A 173 -4.24 -14.11 -14.02
CA LYS A 173 -3.89 -13.94 -15.45
C LYS A 173 -4.40 -12.61 -16.02
N ARG A 174 -5.63 -12.21 -15.66
CA ARG A 174 -6.23 -10.96 -16.15
C ARG A 174 -5.54 -9.73 -15.56
N LEU A 175 -5.14 -9.79 -14.29
CA LEU A 175 -4.32 -8.73 -13.69
C LEU A 175 -2.93 -8.64 -14.33
N ILE A 176 -2.32 -9.78 -14.69
CA ILE A 176 -1.06 -9.80 -15.47
C ILE A 176 -1.25 -9.11 -16.82
N ASP A 177 -2.32 -9.47 -17.55
CA ASP A 177 -2.62 -8.85 -18.85
C ASP A 177 -2.79 -7.33 -18.74
N LEU A 178 -3.55 -6.87 -17.74
CA LEU A 178 -3.76 -5.46 -17.46
C LEU A 178 -2.44 -4.73 -17.18
N CYS A 179 -1.54 -5.33 -16.38
CA CYS A 179 -0.24 -4.72 -16.08
C CYS A 179 0.65 -4.64 -17.31
N LEU A 180 0.73 -5.71 -18.11
CA LEU A 180 1.58 -5.75 -19.31
C LEU A 180 1.06 -4.84 -20.43
N ALA A 181 -0.25 -4.52 -20.45
CA ALA A 181 -0.83 -3.56 -21.40
C ALA A 181 -0.43 -2.11 -21.11
N LEU A 182 -0.14 -1.75 -19.85
CA LEU A 182 0.26 -0.39 -19.42
C LEU A 182 1.73 -0.05 -19.72
N LYS A 183 2.21 -0.35 -20.94
CA LYS A 183 3.61 -0.14 -21.36
C LYS A 183 4.09 1.32 -21.27
N SER A 184 3.18 2.30 -21.32
CA SER A 184 3.52 3.73 -21.41
C SER A 184 3.01 4.50 -20.20
N ASN A 185 3.96 5.12 -19.48
CA ASN A 185 3.81 6.27 -18.60
C ASN A 185 2.94 6.01 -17.36
N PRO A 186 3.48 5.93 -16.12
CA PRO A 186 3.50 7.15 -15.27
C PRO A 186 4.63 7.18 -14.19
N ASP A 187 4.55 8.13 -13.25
CA ASP A 187 5.46 8.40 -12.11
C ASP A 187 6.06 7.18 -11.34
N ALA A 188 7.01 7.45 -10.44
CA ALA A 188 7.70 6.44 -9.61
C ALA A 188 6.76 5.42 -8.93
N CYS A 189 5.63 5.87 -8.37
CA CYS A 189 4.67 5.01 -7.67
C CYS A 189 4.02 4.00 -8.60
N ASN A 190 3.67 4.41 -9.82
CA ASN A 190 2.99 3.54 -10.74
C ASN A 190 3.88 2.41 -11.27
N ASN A 191 5.17 2.67 -11.44
CA ASN A 191 6.15 1.64 -11.82
C ASN A 191 6.25 0.56 -10.73
N PHE A 192 6.33 0.97 -9.46
CA PHE A 192 6.34 0.03 -8.34
C PHE A 192 5.03 -0.78 -8.27
N ASN A 193 3.87 -0.14 -8.46
CA ASN A 193 2.58 -0.82 -8.40
C ASN A 193 2.48 -1.96 -9.42
N LEU A 194 2.95 -1.73 -10.65
CA LEU A 194 3.02 -2.75 -11.69
C LEU A 194 3.90 -3.93 -11.28
N VAL A 195 5.11 -3.65 -10.79
CA VAL A 195 6.06 -4.69 -10.33
C VAL A 195 5.45 -5.53 -9.21
N LEU A 196 4.78 -4.90 -8.23
CA LEU A 196 4.18 -5.61 -7.11
C LEU A 196 3.00 -6.49 -7.51
N VAL A 197 2.10 -6.00 -8.37
CA VAL A 197 0.99 -6.82 -8.87
C VAL A 197 1.53 -7.98 -9.71
N LEU A 198 2.49 -7.75 -10.60
CA LEU A 198 3.11 -8.79 -11.41
C LEU A 198 3.79 -9.84 -10.53
N TYR A 199 4.61 -9.43 -9.56
CA TYR A 199 5.27 -10.34 -8.62
C TYR A 199 4.27 -11.29 -7.97
N PHE A 200 3.22 -10.75 -7.37
CA PHE A 200 2.23 -11.54 -6.63
C PHE A 200 1.45 -12.46 -7.55
N CYS A 201 0.95 -11.94 -8.67
CA CYS A 201 0.14 -12.72 -9.60
C CYS A 201 0.94 -13.77 -10.38
N SER A 202 2.26 -13.59 -10.57
CA SER A 202 3.12 -14.55 -11.27
C SER A 202 3.63 -15.68 -10.38
N GLN A 203 3.46 -15.60 -9.05
CA GLN A 203 3.88 -16.68 -8.15
C GLN A 203 3.23 -18.00 -8.57
N ASN A 204 4.04 -19.05 -8.66
CA ASN A 204 3.63 -20.41 -9.03
C ASN A 204 2.91 -20.50 -10.40
N SER A 205 3.18 -19.58 -11.33
CA SER A 205 2.62 -19.58 -12.68
C SER A 205 3.69 -19.37 -13.76
N ASN A 206 3.52 -20.03 -14.91
CA ASN A 206 4.33 -19.79 -16.10
C ASN A 206 3.63 -18.86 -17.12
N TYR A 207 2.45 -18.33 -16.78
CA TYR A 207 1.69 -17.48 -17.69
C TYR A 207 2.46 -16.19 -18.05
N ARG A 208 2.70 -15.97 -19.35
CA ARG A 208 3.43 -14.81 -19.91
C ARG A 208 4.79 -14.53 -19.26
N LYS A 209 5.45 -15.57 -18.76
CA LYS A 209 6.69 -15.45 -17.96
C LYS A 209 7.82 -14.69 -18.67
N SER A 210 8.02 -14.91 -19.97
CA SER A 210 9.01 -14.17 -20.76
C SER A 210 8.68 -12.68 -20.83
N GLU A 211 7.43 -12.35 -21.14
CA GLU A 211 6.99 -10.95 -21.24
C GLU A 211 7.06 -10.23 -19.90
N ILE A 212 6.76 -10.91 -18.79
CA ILE A 212 6.93 -10.39 -17.44
C ILE A 212 8.41 -10.08 -17.18
N LYS A 213 9.32 -11.00 -17.55
CA LYS A 213 10.77 -10.82 -17.39
C LYS A 213 11.28 -9.60 -18.17
N ASP A 214 10.86 -9.46 -19.43
CA ASP A 214 11.27 -8.32 -20.25
C ASP A 214 10.71 -7.00 -19.67
N PHE A 215 9.45 -7.01 -19.23
CA PHE A 215 8.80 -5.86 -18.63
C PHE A 215 9.49 -5.39 -17.36
N ILE A 216 9.81 -6.29 -16.42
CA ILE A 216 10.43 -5.92 -15.15
C ILE A 216 11.90 -5.50 -15.30
N LEU A 217 12.61 -6.02 -16.31
CA LEU A 217 13.95 -5.53 -16.66
C LEU A 217 13.92 -4.10 -17.22
N ASP A 218 12.90 -3.77 -18.03
CA ASP A 218 12.67 -2.39 -18.49
C ASP A 218 12.36 -1.45 -17.30
N ARG A 219 11.50 -1.88 -16.36
CA ARG A 219 11.23 -1.12 -15.12
C ARG A 219 12.48 -0.91 -14.27
N LEU A 220 13.39 -1.87 -14.21
CA LEU A 220 14.67 -1.71 -13.51
C LEU A 220 15.54 -0.61 -14.13
N GLN A 221 15.51 -0.42 -15.47
CA GLN A 221 16.21 0.70 -16.09
C GLN A 221 15.61 2.04 -15.67
N ILE A 222 14.28 2.13 -15.58
CA ILE A 222 13.60 3.34 -15.10
C ILE A 222 14.02 3.67 -13.66
N TYR A 223 14.15 2.68 -12.79
CA TYR A 223 14.55 2.89 -11.39
C TYR A 223 15.92 3.57 -11.26
N LYS A 224 16.84 3.32 -12.21
CA LYS A 224 18.16 3.98 -12.22
C LYS A 224 18.06 5.50 -12.33
N CYS A 225 17.03 6.04 -12.99
CA CYS A 225 16.83 7.48 -13.11
C CYS A 225 16.51 8.17 -11.77
N TYR A 226 16.14 7.40 -10.75
CA TYR A 226 15.82 7.90 -9.41
C TYR A 226 16.97 7.68 -8.42
N TYR A 227 17.99 6.90 -8.79
CA TYR A 227 19.14 6.59 -7.94
C TYR A 227 20.15 7.74 -7.95
N TRP A 228 20.77 7.98 -6.79
CA TRP A 228 21.82 8.98 -6.63
C TRP A 228 23.16 8.30 -6.32
N PRO A 229 24.02 8.05 -7.32
CA PRO A 229 25.27 7.31 -7.13
C PRO A 229 26.18 7.91 -6.06
N GLU A 230 26.36 9.23 -6.09
CA GLU A 230 27.27 9.93 -5.17
C GLU A 230 26.75 10.04 -3.73
N LYS A 231 25.43 9.97 -3.54
CA LYS A 231 24.79 10.13 -2.22
C LYS A 231 24.34 8.81 -1.60
N GLY A 232 24.14 7.79 -2.44
CA GLY A 232 23.39 6.60 -2.08
C GLY A 232 21.88 6.89 -1.94
N GLY A 233 21.05 5.89 -2.26
CA GLY A 233 19.60 5.98 -2.13
C GLY A 233 18.87 6.55 -3.36
N PHE A 234 17.56 6.64 -3.24
CA PHE A 234 16.66 7.05 -4.32
C PHE A 234 15.79 8.25 -3.91
N SER A 235 15.42 9.10 -4.87
CA SER A 235 14.44 10.17 -4.66
C SER A 235 13.06 9.76 -5.18
N PHE A 236 11.98 10.25 -4.55
CA PHE A 236 10.61 9.90 -4.93
C PHE A 236 10.23 10.40 -6.33
N PHE A 237 10.75 11.56 -6.73
CA PHE A 237 10.65 12.07 -8.09
C PHE A 237 12.02 12.03 -8.76
N GLU A 238 12.07 12.04 -10.08
CA GLU A 238 13.34 12.14 -10.80
C GLU A 238 14.09 13.41 -10.35
N LYS A 239 15.33 13.24 -9.89
CA LYS A 239 16.25 14.31 -9.46
C LYS A 239 15.73 15.20 -8.30
N LYS A 240 14.67 14.84 -7.58
CA LYS A 240 14.18 15.65 -6.45
C LYS A 240 13.44 14.85 -5.38
N ALA A 241 13.65 15.24 -4.12
CA ALA A 241 12.99 14.65 -2.97
C ALA A 241 11.48 14.96 -2.92
N ASN A 242 10.71 14.08 -2.28
CA ASN A 242 9.30 14.34 -1.99
C ASN A 242 9.12 15.55 -1.04
N LYS A 243 8.13 16.41 -1.33
CA LYS A 243 7.78 17.59 -0.52
C LYS A 243 6.71 17.32 0.52
N ASN A 244 5.82 16.38 0.24
CA ASN A 244 4.56 16.22 0.97
C ASN A 244 4.46 14.84 1.62
N TYR A 245 3.98 14.81 2.86
CA TYR A 245 3.59 13.60 3.57
C TYR A 245 2.18 13.80 4.13
N TYR A 246 1.21 13.04 3.62
CA TYR A 246 -0.20 13.13 4.03
C TYR A 246 -0.75 14.57 4.09
N ASP A 247 -0.61 15.29 2.98
CA ASP A 247 -0.99 16.71 2.80
C ASP A 247 -0.17 17.72 3.61
N ALA A 248 0.74 17.28 4.48
CA ALA A 248 1.68 18.16 5.16
C ALA A 248 2.90 18.41 4.28
N ASN A 249 3.28 19.67 4.11
CA ASN A 249 4.58 20.02 3.55
C ASN A 249 5.66 19.75 4.63
N ILE A 250 6.53 18.79 4.36
CA ILE A 250 7.55 18.32 5.32
C ILE A 250 8.99 18.58 4.85
N SER A 251 9.20 18.93 3.58
CA SER A 251 10.53 19.19 3.04
C SER A 251 10.49 20.26 1.94
N LYS A 252 11.67 20.80 1.59
CA LYS A 252 11.83 21.73 0.47
C LYS A 252 11.84 21.02 -0.91
N GLY A 253 11.92 19.68 -0.92
CA GLY A 253 12.04 18.85 -2.12
C GLY A 253 13.28 19.21 -2.95
N LEU A 254 14.44 19.17 -2.29
CA LEU A 254 15.73 19.50 -2.89
C LEU A 254 16.20 18.38 -3.84
N ALA A 255 17.28 18.66 -4.55
CA ALA A 255 17.96 17.70 -5.43
C ALA A 255 18.76 16.67 -4.61
N GLU A 256 18.05 15.76 -3.95
CA GLU A 256 18.60 14.75 -3.05
C GLU A 256 17.70 13.51 -2.95
N PRO A 257 18.25 12.35 -2.54
CA PRO A 257 17.47 11.17 -2.21
C PRO A 257 16.57 11.43 -1.00
N ASP A 258 15.50 10.64 -0.87
CA ASP A 258 14.61 10.69 0.29
C ASP A 258 14.20 9.29 0.75
N ILE A 259 13.73 9.19 2.00
CA ILE A 259 13.40 7.89 2.62
C ILE A 259 12.23 7.22 1.90
N HIS A 260 11.25 7.98 1.40
CA HIS A 260 10.08 7.41 0.73
C HIS A 260 10.46 6.80 -0.61
N GLY A 261 11.20 7.53 -1.45
CA GLY A 261 11.75 7.02 -2.70
C GLY A 261 12.65 5.82 -2.45
N THR A 262 13.62 5.94 -1.54
CA THR A 262 14.57 4.86 -1.22
C THR A 262 13.86 3.58 -0.81
N HIS A 263 12.90 3.65 0.13
CA HIS A 263 12.14 2.48 0.55
C HIS A 263 11.35 1.85 -0.60
N LEU A 264 10.63 2.66 -1.39
CA LEU A 264 9.80 2.20 -2.49
C LEU A 264 10.61 1.47 -3.58
N PHE A 265 11.72 2.07 -3.99
CA PHE A 265 12.56 1.52 -5.05
C PHE A 265 13.33 0.29 -4.60
N LEU A 266 13.86 0.27 -3.36
CA LEU A 266 14.49 -0.94 -2.82
C LEU A 266 13.48 -2.09 -2.71
N TRP A 267 12.26 -1.83 -2.27
CA TRP A 267 11.22 -2.85 -2.26
C TRP A 267 10.95 -3.36 -3.68
N GLY A 268 10.79 -2.47 -4.66
CA GLY A 268 10.62 -2.89 -6.05
C GLY A 268 11.79 -3.73 -6.58
N ILE A 269 13.04 -3.39 -6.25
CA ILE A 269 14.24 -4.17 -6.62
C ILE A 269 14.20 -5.56 -5.98
N THR A 270 13.79 -5.67 -4.71
CA THR A 270 13.60 -6.97 -4.04
C THR A 270 12.55 -7.82 -4.75
N LEU A 271 11.46 -7.22 -5.21
CA LEU A 271 10.42 -7.96 -5.96
C LEU A 271 10.95 -8.42 -7.33
N ILE A 272 11.70 -7.54 -8.02
CA ILE A 272 12.33 -7.85 -9.30
C ILE A 272 13.33 -9.00 -9.16
N SER A 273 14.19 -8.98 -8.13
CA SER A 273 15.17 -10.04 -7.90
C SER A 273 14.48 -11.40 -7.69
N LYS A 274 13.35 -11.42 -6.99
CA LYS A 274 12.54 -12.63 -6.80
C LYS A 274 11.87 -13.13 -8.09
N ILE A 275 11.33 -12.23 -8.92
CA ILE A 275 10.78 -12.62 -10.23
C ILE A 275 11.88 -13.24 -11.11
N LEU A 276 13.09 -12.67 -11.07
CA LEU A 276 14.24 -13.11 -11.86
C LEU A 276 14.97 -14.33 -11.28
N LYS A 277 14.60 -14.77 -10.08
CA LYS A 277 15.28 -15.85 -9.34
C LYS A 277 16.75 -15.55 -9.06
N LEU A 278 17.05 -14.33 -8.58
CA LEU A 278 18.40 -13.86 -8.29
C LEU A 278 18.76 -13.93 -6.80
N GLU A 279 17.98 -14.62 -5.98
CA GLU A 279 18.14 -14.63 -4.51
C GLU A 279 19.50 -15.19 -4.06
N ASP A 280 20.05 -16.16 -4.79
CA ASP A 280 21.37 -16.73 -4.50
C ASP A 280 22.53 -15.73 -4.75
N SER A 281 22.28 -14.72 -5.58
CA SER A 281 23.26 -13.70 -5.95
C SER A 281 23.08 -12.37 -5.22
N ILE A 282 21.87 -12.09 -4.71
CA ILE A 282 21.53 -10.81 -4.08
C ILE A 282 20.72 -11.09 -2.80
N GLN A 283 21.31 -10.79 -1.64
CA GLN A 283 20.66 -10.93 -0.33
C GLN A 283 19.76 -9.72 -0.03
N LEU A 284 18.55 -9.70 -0.59
CA LEU A 284 17.52 -8.71 -0.26
C LEU A 284 16.31 -9.37 0.42
N ASN A 285 15.91 -8.82 1.56
CA ASN A 285 14.74 -9.28 2.31
C ASN A 285 13.49 -8.48 1.95
N MET A 286 12.34 -9.16 1.96
CA MET A 286 11.04 -8.50 1.80
C MET A 286 10.77 -7.58 2.99
N PRO A 287 10.25 -6.36 2.76
CA PRO A 287 9.80 -5.52 3.85
C PRO A 287 8.55 -6.13 4.50
N ILE A 288 8.36 -5.83 5.79
CA ILE A 288 7.15 -6.19 6.51
C ILE A 288 6.03 -5.22 6.10
N SER A 289 4.91 -5.73 5.57
CA SER A 289 3.84 -4.95 4.94
C SER A 289 2.45 -5.24 5.48
#